data_AF-A0A182VWP1-F1
#
_entry.id   AF-A0A182VWP1-F1
#
_cell.length_a   1.000
_cell.length_b   1.000
_cell.length_c   1.000
_cell.angle_alpha   90.00
_cell.angle_beta   90.00
_cell.angle_gamma   90.00
#
_symmetry.space_group_name_H-M   'P 1'
#
loop_
_entity.id
_entity.type
_entity.pdbx_description
1 polymer ?
#
loop_
_entity_poly.entity_id
_entity_poly.type
_entity_poly.pdbx_seq_one_letter_code
_entity_poly.pdbx_strand_id
1 'polypeptide(L)'
;MSQEKPENVTNTVNDEDPELVLNTDPKLITKAAELLQPINTEVVDKNLDKVLEAVKIVDLTCDFKGCKQKTNLVGTDCTFCKDRFCFKHSLPEIHGCGEAVKRKERELFLHPMTGKAKAEQYEKQKAQVRLTQKLKQMSLERKQKPSSGGSSKTTGSTAGTSRGTTSGRGRKRTNNP
;
A
#
# COMPACT_ATOMS: atom_id res chain seq x y z
N MET A 1 -40.81 27.27 -41.59
CA MET A 1 -39.98 28.31 -42.24
C MET A 1 -39.66 29.32 -41.15
N SER A 2 -38.46 29.49 -40.61
CA SER A 2 -37.13 28.99 -40.91
C SER A 2 -36.37 29.08 -39.59
N GLN A 3 -35.66 28.03 -39.18
CA GLN A 3 -34.72 28.13 -38.06
C GLN A 3 -33.31 28.14 -38.65
N GLU A 4 -32.61 29.22 -38.37
CA GLU A 4 -31.26 29.52 -38.83
C GLU A 4 -30.27 28.53 -38.23
N LYS A 5 -29.38 28.04 -39.08
CA LYS A 5 -28.29 27.13 -38.77
C LYS A 5 -27.08 27.98 -38.39
N PRO A 6 -26.44 27.80 -37.23
CA PRO A 6 -25.17 28.47 -36.98
C PRO A 6 -24.05 27.72 -37.71
N GLU A 7 -23.38 28.47 -38.57
CA GLU A 7 -22.22 28.07 -39.35
C GLU A 7 -20.93 28.28 -38.55
N ASN A 8 -20.08 27.25 -38.60
CA ASN A 8 -18.62 27.27 -38.65
C ASN A 8 -17.86 28.47 -38.04
N VAL A 9 -17.15 28.21 -36.93
CA VAL A 9 -16.00 29.02 -36.52
C VAL A 9 -14.74 28.17 -36.68
N THR A 10 -14.13 28.28 -37.84
CA THR A 10 -12.71 27.98 -38.06
C THR A 10 -11.88 29.02 -37.31
N ASN A 11 -11.19 28.61 -36.25
CA ASN A 11 -10.04 29.35 -35.75
C ASN A 11 -8.77 28.58 -36.14
N THR A 12 -8.14 29.06 -37.20
CA THR A 12 -6.72 28.88 -37.47
C THR A 12 -5.93 29.67 -36.42
N VAL A 13 -5.10 28.99 -35.64
CA VAL A 13 -4.05 29.63 -34.83
C VAL A 13 -2.85 28.68 -34.75
N ASN A 14 -1.87 29.02 -35.57
CA ASN A 14 -0.42 28.93 -35.37
C ASN A 14 0.21 27.59 -35.01
N ASP A 15 0.86 27.02 -36.03
CA ASP A 15 2.08 26.21 -35.92
C ASP A 15 3.15 26.94 -35.06
N GLU A 16 4.06 26.17 -34.44
CA GLU A 16 5.20 26.58 -33.58
C GLU A 16 5.04 26.38 -32.04
N ASP A 17 4.42 25.29 -31.58
CA ASP A 17 4.73 24.69 -30.28
C ASP A 17 4.71 23.15 -30.45
N PRO A 18 5.70 22.38 -29.96
CA PRO A 18 5.61 20.93 -29.97
C PRO A 18 4.53 20.51 -28.97
N GLU A 19 3.29 20.48 -29.45
CA GLU A 19 2.13 20.05 -28.69
C GLU A 19 2.39 18.60 -28.26
N LEU A 20 2.63 18.40 -26.96
CA LEU A 20 2.67 17.08 -26.36
C LEU A 20 1.25 16.52 -26.43
N VAL A 21 0.93 15.86 -27.54
CA VAL A 21 -0.28 15.07 -27.72
C VAL A 21 -0.16 13.85 -26.81
N LEU A 22 -0.51 14.02 -25.55
CA LEU A 22 -0.71 12.90 -24.63
C LEU A 22 -2.01 12.23 -25.06
N ASN A 23 -1.89 11.11 -25.76
CA ASN A 23 -3.03 10.28 -26.12
C ASN A 23 -3.69 9.80 -24.81
N THR A 24 -4.80 10.41 -24.42
CA THR A 24 -5.58 10.04 -23.23
C THR A 24 -6.64 8.97 -23.55
N ASP A 25 -6.49 8.29 -24.69
CA ASP A 25 -7.47 7.32 -25.17
C ASP A 25 -7.37 5.97 -24.44
N PRO A 26 -8.43 5.54 -23.72
CA PRO A 26 -8.44 4.34 -22.88
C PRO A 26 -8.53 3.02 -23.68
N LYS A 27 -8.33 3.08 -25.00
CA LYS A 27 -8.22 1.89 -25.86
C LYS A 27 -6.77 1.42 -26.03
N LEU A 28 -5.78 2.28 -25.75
CA LEU A 28 -4.37 1.97 -26.03
C LEU A 28 -3.48 1.93 -24.79
N ILE A 29 -3.91 2.47 -23.64
CA ILE A 29 -3.04 2.55 -22.45
C ILE A 29 -3.63 1.67 -21.36
N THR A 30 -3.06 0.48 -21.21
CA THR A 30 -3.37 -0.43 -20.09
C THR A 30 -2.19 -0.70 -19.18
N LYS A 31 -1.03 -0.07 -19.44
CA LYS A 31 0.15 -0.15 -18.60
C LYS A 31 0.89 1.18 -18.62
N ALA A 32 1.05 1.80 -17.45
CA ALA A 32 1.90 2.97 -17.26
C ALA A 32 3.36 2.75 -17.71
N ALA A 33 3.79 1.50 -17.90
CA ALA A 33 5.14 1.12 -18.30
C ALA A 33 5.47 1.37 -19.79
N GLU A 34 4.48 1.43 -20.69
CA GLU A 34 4.73 1.64 -22.14
C GLU A 34 4.82 3.13 -22.54
N LEU A 35 4.53 4.06 -21.62
CA LEU A 35 4.64 5.51 -21.83
C LEU A 35 5.97 6.11 -21.38
N LEU A 36 6.91 5.29 -20.88
CA LEU A 36 8.23 5.76 -20.49
C LEU A 36 9.25 5.52 -21.60
N GLN A 37 8.99 6.09 -22.78
CA GLN A 37 10.13 6.60 -23.55
C GLN A 37 10.77 7.73 -22.72
N PRO A 38 12.09 7.92 -22.74
CA PRO A 38 12.72 9.03 -22.01
C PRO A 38 12.18 10.34 -22.61
N ILE A 39 11.16 10.91 -21.98
CA ILE A 39 10.62 12.21 -22.39
C ILE A 39 11.69 13.23 -22.02
N ASN A 40 12.10 14.06 -22.98
CA ASN A 40 13.07 15.14 -22.76
C ASN A 40 12.64 15.98 -21.54
N THR A 41 13.47 15.98 -20.49
CA THR A 41 13.17 16.57 -19.18
C THR A 41 12.78 18.05 -19.29
N GLU A 42 13.37 18.77 -20.24
CA GLU A 42 13.13 20.20 -20.46
C GLU A 42 11.71 20.53 -20.96
N VAL A 43 11.05 19.60 -21.65
CA VAL A 43 9.68 19.78 -22.16
C VAL A 43 8.64 19.37 -21.10
N VAL A 44 9.02 18.42 -20.24
CA VAL A 44 8.22 18.03 -19.07
C VAL A 44 8.18 19.17 -18.06
N ASP A 45 9.32 19.81 -17.77
CA ASP A 45 9.40 20.91 -16.80
C ASP A 45 8.55 22.13 -17.20
N LYS A 46 8.42 22.40 -18.50
CA LYS A 46 7.55 23.48 -19.02
C LYS A 46 6.07 23.13 -19.06
N ASN A 47 5.72 21.84 -19.00
CA ASN A 47 4.34 21.34 -19.10
C ASN A 47 3.90 20.49 -17.90
N LEU A 48 4.56 20.64 -16.75
CA LEU A 48 4.30 19.83 -15.55
C LEU A 48 2.82 19.82 -15.16
N ASP A 49 2.16 20.97 -15.23
CA ASP A 49 0.74 21.09 -14.88
C ASP A 49 -0.16 20.23 -15.78
N LYS A 50 0.13 20.17 -17.09
CA LYS A 50 -0.62 19.33 -18.04
C LYS A 50 -0.39 17.85 -17.77
N VAL A 51 0.84 17.46 -17.43
CA VAL A 51 1.18 16.07 -17.07
C VAL A 51 0.47 15.68 -15.78
N LEU A 52 0.48 16.54 -14.76
CA LEU A 52 -0.20 16.29 -13.49
C LEU A 52 -1.72 16.17 -13.67
N GLU A 53 -2.32 16.97 -14.56
CA GLU A 53 -3.73 16.85 -14.89
C GLU A 53 -4.05 15.54 -15.63
N ALA A 54 -3.21 15.13 -16.58
CA ALA A 54 -3.35 13.86 -17.27
C ALA A 54 -3.28 12.65 -16.31
N VAL A 55 -2.31 12.64 -15.39
CA VAL A 55 -2.18 11.58 -14.38
C VAL A 55 -3.40 11.51 -13.47
N LYS A 56 -3.91 12.66 -13.01
CA LYS A 56 -5.15 12.71 -12.22
C LYS A 56 -6.32 12.10 -12.98
N ILE A 57 -6.44 12.37 -14.28
CA ILE A 57 -7.51 11.80 -15.11
C ILE A 57 -7.40 10.27 -15.16
N VAL A 58 -6.18 9.74 -15.40
CA VAL A 58 -5.93 8.29 -15.42
C VAL A 58 -6.32 7.65 -14.09
N ASP A 59 -5.84 8.19 -12.97
CA ASP A 59 -6.12 7.68 -11.61
C ASP A 59 -7.61 7.74 -11.21
N LEU A 60 -8.36 8.65 -11.82
CA LEU A 60 -9.80 8.86 -11.58
C LEU A 60 -10.68 8.15 -12.62
N THR A 61 -10.10 7.39 -13.54
CA THR A 61 -10.83 6.55 -14.50
C THR A 61 -10.80 5.09 -14.08
N CYS A 62 -11.63 4.28 -14.74
CA CYS A 62 -11.64 2.84 -14.52
C CYS A 62 -10.58 2.18 -15.41
N ASP A 63 -9.72 1.35 -14.83
CA ASP A 63 -8.63 0.67 -15.54
C ASP A 63 -9.09 -0.50 -16.43
N PHE A 64 -10.40 -0.71 -16.57
CA PHE A 64 -10.95 -1.76 -17.42
C PHE A 64 -10.90 -1.36 -18.89
N LYS A 65 -10.44 -2.27 -19.76
CA LYS A 65 -10.32 -2.06 -21.20
C LYS A 65 -11.64 -1.56 -21.81
N GLY A 66 -11.64 -0.33 -22.33
CA GLY A 66 -12.81 0.27 -22.96
C GLY A 66 -13.83 0.88 -21.99
N CYS A 67 -13.56 0.93 -20.69
CA CYS A 67 -14.39 1.66 -19.74
C CYS A 67 -13.94 3.12 -19.64
N LYS A 68 -14.89 4.06 -19.75
CA LYS A 68 -14.65 5.51 -19.57
C LYS A 68 -15.33 6.07 -18.31
N GLN A 69 -15.78 5.19 -17.41
CA GLN A 69 -16.46 5.62 -16.20
C GLN A 69 -15.47 6.23 -15.21
N LYS A 70 -15.78 7.44 -14.73
CA LYS A 70 -15.01 8.11 -13.68
C LYS A 70 -15.25 7.41 -12.34
N THR A 71 -14.19 7.07 -11.63
CA THR A 71 -14.18 6.39 -10.33
C THR A 71 -14.00 7.36 -9.16
N ASN A 72 -13.98 8.69 -9.42
CA ASN A 72 -13.70 9.76 -8.45
C ASN A 72 -14.50 9.61 -7.15
N LEU A 73 -15.84 9.59 -7.24
CA LEU A 73 -16.72 9.47 -6.07
C LEU A 73 -16.81 8.03 -5.57
N VAL A 74 -16.89 7.07 -6.50
CA VAL A 74 -17.07 5.68 -6.13
C VAL A 74 -16.28 4.76 -7.04
N GLY A 75 -15.32 4.08 -6.45
CA GLY A 75 -14.49 3.08 -7.07
C GLY A 75 -13.96 2.12 -6.02
N THR A 76 -13.58 0.93 -6.45
CA THR A 76 -13.01 -0.11 -5.60
C THR A 76 -11.67 -0.51 -6.18
N ASP A 77 -10.67 -0.64 -5.31
CA ASP A 77 -9.33 -1.11 -5.61
C ASP A 77 -9.28 -2.65 -5.53
N CYS A 78 -8.65 -3.27 -6.52
CA CYS A 78 -8.48 -4.72 -6.52
C CYS A 78 -7.30 -5.12 -5.61
N THR A 79 -7.51 -6.08 -4.70
CA THR A 79 -6.43 -6.55 -3.80
C THR A 79 -5.27 -7.27 -4.50
N PHE A 80 -5.44 -7.68 -5.77
CA PHE A 80 -4.44 -8.43 -6.54
C PHE A 80 -3.64 -7.53 -7.48
N CYS A 81 -4.30 -6.77 -8.35
CA CYS A 81 -3.61 -5.88 -9.29
C CYS A 81 -3.44 -4.44 -8.76
N LYS A 82 -4.16 -4.05 -7.70
CA LYS A 82 -4.14 -2.71 -7.08
C LYS A 82 -4.60 -1.56 -8.00
N ASP A 83 -5.24 -1.91 -9.10
CA ASP A 83 -5.87 -0.98 -10.03
C ASP A 83 -7.27 -0.57 -9.53
N ARG A 84 -7.77 0.58 -9.99
CA ARG A 84 -9.06 1.16 -9.56
C ARG A 84 -10.15 0.91 -10.59
N PHE A 85 -11.26 0.33 -10.15
CA PHE A 85 -12.38 -0.02 -11.02
C PHE A 85 -13.68 0.65 -10.60
N CYS A 86 -14.59 0.87 -11.56
CA CYS A 86 -15.97 1.23 -11.29
C CYS A 86 -16.76 0.01 -10.77
N PHE A 87 -17.94 0.22 -10.18
CA PHE A 87 -18.76 -0.89 -9.65
C PHE A 87 -19.16 -1.96 -10.67
N LYS A 88 -19.19 -1.63 -11.96
CA LYS A 88 -19.48 -2.61 -13.01
C LYS A 88 -18.31 -3.56 -13.24
N HIS A 89 -17.07 -3.14 -12.93
CA HIS A 89 -15.84 -3.89 -13.19
C HIS A 89 -15.04 -4.18 -11.91
N SER A 90 -15.61 -3.92 -10.73
CA SER A 90 -14.95 -4.13 -9.44
C SER A 90 -14.70 -5.60 -9.14
N LEU A 91 -15.45 -6.51 -9.78
CA LEU A 91 -15.32 -7.94 -9.54
C LEU A 91 -14.04 -8.49 -10.20
N PRO A 92 -13.19 -9.24 -9.48
CA PRO A 92 -11.96 -9.84 -10.00
C PRO A 92 -12.14 -10.69 -11.27
N GLU A 93 -13.28 -11.36 -11.41
CA GLU A 93 -13.61 -12.17 -12.58
C GLU A 93 -13.71 -11.34 -13.87
N ILE A 94 -14.11 -10.07 -13.78
CA ILE A 94 -14.37 -9.23 -14.94
C ILE A 94 -13.07 -8.67 -15.51
N HIS A 95 -12.18 -8.17 -14.66
CA HIS A 95 -10.90 -7.59 -15.07
C HIS A 95 -9.74 -8.61 -15.10
N GLY A 96 -10.01 -9.91 -14.89
CA GLY A 96 -9.05 -11.00 -15.08
C GLY A 96 -8.22 -11.39 -13.86
N CYS A 97 -8.50 -10.82 -12.68
CA CYS A 97 -7.89 -11.25 -11.41
C CYS A 97 -8.56 -12.48 -10.76
N GLY A 98 -9.60 -13.05 -11.39
CA GLY A 98 -10.35 -14.19 -10.85
C GLY A 98 -9.50 -15.43 -10.57
N GLU A 99 -8.49 -15.71 -11.39
CA GLU A 99 -7.59 -16.85 -11.15
C GLU A 99 -6.77 -16.70 -9.86
N ALA A 100 -6.34 -15.47 -9.55
CA ALA A 100 -5.57 -15.18 -8.35
C ALA A 100 -6.45 -15.30 -7.09
N VAL A 101 -7.70 -14.85 -7.17
CA VAL A 101 -8.72 -15.07 -6.12
C VAL A 101 -8.93 -16.56 -5.90
N LYS A 102 -9.23 -17.30 -6.97
CA LYS A 102 -9.50 -18.73 -6.92
C LYS A 102 -8.33 -19.52 -6.32
N ARG A 103 -7.09 -19.15 -6.63
CA ARG A 103 -5.90 -19.78 -6.04
C ARG A 103 -5.82 -19.52 -4.54
N LYS A 104 -6.01 -18.26 -4.11
CA LYS A 104 -5.99 -17.87 -2.69
C LYS A 104 -7.10 -18.55 -1.90
N GLU A 105 -8.31 -18.56 -2.44
CA GLU A 105 -9.46 -19.23 -1.82
C GLU A 105 -9.28 -20.74 -1.77
N ARG A 106 -8.74 -21.36 -2.82
CA ARG A 106 -8.41 -22.79 -2.82
C ARG A 106 -7.35 -23.11 -1.77
N GLU A 107 -6.32 -22.30 -1.62
CA GLU A 107 -5.30 -22.49 -0.59
C GLU A 107 -5.92 -22.42 0.82
N LEU A 108 -6.76 -21.41 1.07
CA LEU A 108 -7.50 -21.25 2.32
C LEU A 108 -8.47 -22.41 2.59
N PHE A 109 -9.12 -22.92 1.55
CA PHE A 109 -10.09 -24.01 1.64
C PHE A 109 -9.42 -25.38 1.80
N LEU A 110 -8.31 -25.63 1.09
CA LEU A 110 -7.58 -26.91 1.11
C LEU A 110 -6.70 -27.04 2.35
N HIS A 111 -6.18 -25.93 2.86
CA HIS A 111 -5.48 -25.86 4.14
C HIS A 111 -6.28 -25.03 5.15
N PRO A 112 -7.46 -25.51 5.57
CA PRO A 112 -8.18 -24.86 6.64
C PRO A 112 -7.31 -24.98 7.89
N MET A 113 -6.83 -23.84 8.39
CA MET A 113 -6.04 -23.80 9.62
C MET A 113 -6.79 -24.57 10.71
N THR A 114 -6.16 -25.65 11.21
CA THR A 114 -6.73 -26.47 12.27
C THR A 114 -7.02 -25.58 13.49
N GLY A 115 -8.01 -25.95 14.32
CA GLY A 115 -8.37 -25.14 15.50
C GLY A 115 -7.17 -24.83 16.41
N LYS A 116 -6.21 -25.75 16.50
CA LYS A 116 -4.95 -25.57 17.23
C LYS A 116 -4.03 -24.53 16.57
N ALA A 117 -3.87 -24.58 15.24
CA ALA A 117 -3.09 -23.60 14.50
C ALA A 117 -3.69 -22.17 14.59
N LYS A 118 -5.03 -22.06 14.59
CA LYS A 118 -5.71 -20.76 14.81
C LYS A 118 -5.44 -20.20 16.21
N ALA A 119 -5.52 -21.03 17.25
CA ALA A 119 -5.22 -20.63 18.62
C ALA A 119 -3.76 -20.17 18.78
N GLU A 120 -2.81 -20.90 18.18
CA GLU A 120 -1.40 -20.53 18.20
C GLU A 120 -1.13 -19.19 17.50
N GLN A 121 -1.77 -18.94 16.35
CA GLN A 121 -1.68 -17.63 15.68
C GLN A 121 -2.22 -16.49 16.54
N TYR A 122 -3.34 -16.70 17.23
CA TYR A 122 -3.92 -15.70 18.13
C TYR A 122 -2.98 -15.38 19.29
N GLU A 123 -2.39 -16.39 19.93
CA GLU A 123 -1.42 -16.19 21.00
C GLU A 123 -0.14 -15.52 20.50
N LYS A 124 0.32 -15.85 19.29
CA LYS A 124 1.46 -15.18 18.64
C LYS A 124 1.17 -13.69 18.37
N GLN A 125 -0.01 -13.36 17.86
CA GLN A 125 -0.43 -11.96 17.64
C GLN A 125 -0.50 -11.19 18.96
N LYS A 126 -1.09 -11.79 20.00
CA LYS A 126 -1.16 -11.20 21.34
C LYS A 126 0.24 -10.97 21.93
N ALA A 127 1.16 -11.92 21.75
CA ALA A 127 2.55 -11.78 22.17
C ALA A 127 3.26 -10.64 21.40
N GLN A 128 3.02 -10.50 20.09
CA GLN A 128 3.56 -9.40 19.28
C GLN A 128 3.05 -8.02 19.74
N VAL A 129 1.76 -7.90 20.08
CA VAL A 129 1.21 -6.64 20.61
C VAL A 129 1.85 -6.28 21.95
N ARG A 130 2.01 -7.25 22.87
CA ARG A 130 2.70 -7.01 24.15
C ARG A 130 4.16 -6.60 23.95
N LEU A 131 4.85 -7.26 23.02
CA LEU A 131 6.24 -6.94 22.69
C LEU A 131 6.36 -5.51 22.17
N THR A 132 5.52 -5.13 21.20
CA THR A 132 5.56 -3.78 20.62
C THR A 132 5.20 -2.70 21.64
N GLN A 133 4.26 -2.94 22.56
CA GLN A 133 3.99 -2.03 23.68
C GLN A 133 5.21 -1.87 24.60
N LYS A 134 5.89 -2.96 24.96
CA LYS A 134 7.09 -2.92 25.82
C LYS A 134 8.25 -2.18 25.13
N LEU A 135 8.44 -2.39 23.83
CA LEU A 135 9.43 -1.65 23.04
C LEU A 135 9.12 -0.15 23.01
N LYS A 136 7.85 0.24 22.85
CA LYS A 136 7.42 1.64 22.92
C LYS A 136 7.73 2.23 24.30
N GLN A 137 7.38 1.54 25.39
CA GLN A 137 7.66 2.01 26.75
C GLN A 137 9.17 2.22 26.99
N MET A 138 10.00 1.23 26.66
CA MET A 138 11.47 1.35 26.78
C MET A 138 12.05 2.45 25.87
N SER A 139 11.39 2.78 24.75
CA SER A 139 11.81 3.89 23.89
C SER A 139 11.49 5.26 24.50
N LEU A 140 10.38 5.37 25.24
CA LEU A 140 9.99 6.59 25.95
C LEU A 140 10.89 6.82 27.17
N GLU A 141 11.15 5.78 27.95
CA GLU A 141 12.06 5.84 29.11
C GLU A 141 13.49 6.28 28.71
N ARG A 142 13.97 5.83 27.54
CA ARG A 142 15.27 6.28 26.98
C ARG A 142 15.26 7.73 26.51
N LYS A 143 14.12 8.28 26.05
CA LYS A 143 13.99 9.70 25.69
C LYS A 143 13.81 10.61 26.90
N GLN A 144 13.27 10.10 28.01
CA GLN A 144 12.95 10.87 29.21
C GLN A 144 14.10 11.05 30.20
N LYS A 145 15.30 10.53 29.92
CA LYS A 145 16.49 10.83 30.73
C LYS A 145 17.23 12.04 30.12
N PRO A 146 17.01 13.28 30.61
CA PRO A 146 17.89 14.39 30.25
C PRO A 146 19.29 14.12 30.79
N SER A 147 20.31 14.43 29.99
CA SER A 147 21.68 14.55 30.45
C SER A 147 21.80 15.79 31.34
N SER A 148 21.58 15.67 32.64
CA SER A 148 22.03 16.65 33.62
C SER A 148 22.76 15.93 34.75
N GLY A 149 24.02 16.33 34.96
CA GLY A 149 24.88 15.78 36.00
C GLY A 149 24.51 16.25 37.41
N GLY A 150 25.18 15.65 38.41
CA GLY A 150 25.32 16.20 39.76
C GLY A 150 24.58 15.46 40.88
N SER A 151 25.35 14.63 41.61
CA SER A 151 25.32 14.30 43.05
C SER A 151 24.06 14.50 43.91
N SER A 152 23.61 13.44 44.59
CA SER A 152 23.31 13.49 46.05
C SER A 152 23.18 12.10 46.71
N LYS A 153 24.16 11.81 47.58
CA LYS A 153 24.10 11.23 48.94
C LYS A 153 23.07 10.15 49.31
N THR A 154 23.65 8.98 49.61
CA THR A 154 23.31 7.98 50.65
C THR A 154 22.19 8.29 51.65
N THR A 155 21.19 7.39 51.74
CA THR A 155 20.66 6.80 53.00
C THR A 155 20.12 5.39 52.70
N GLY A 156 20.44 4.44 53.57
CA GLY A 156 20.24 3.01 53.34
C GLY A 156 18.85 2.49 53.68
N SER A 157 18.56 1.29 53.18
CA SER A 157 17.73 0.29 53.86
C SER A 157 18.06 -1.09 53.27
N THR A 158 18.91 -1.81 53.99
CA THR A 158 19.18 -3.23 53.82
C THR A 158 17.99 -4.03 54.33
N ALA A 159 17.24 -4.66 53.43
CA ALA A 159 16.34 -5.77 53.76
C ALA A 159 16.63 -6.90 52.78
N GLY A 160 17.67 -7.67 53.08
CA GLY A 160 17.96 -8.93 52.41
C GLY A 160 17.11 -10.03 53.03
N THR A 161 16.10 -10.49 52.30
CA THR A 161 15.46 -11.78 52.55
C THR A 161 15.92 -12.77 51.49
N SER A 162 16.51 -13.84 52.00
CA SER A 162 17.16 -14.93 51.29
C SER A 162 16.22 -15.89 50.56
N ARG A 163 16.85 -16.67 49.65
CA ARG A 163 16.50 -18.03 49.15
C ARG A 163 15.76 -18.12 47.81
N GLY A 164 16.55 -18.54 46.81
CA GLY A 164 16.08 -19.16 45.56
C GLY A 164 17.23 -19.93 44.91
N THR A 165 17.50 -21.15 45.40
CA THR A 165 18.44 -22.10 44.81
C THR A 165 17.93 -22.55 43.44
N THR A 166 18.56 -22.14 42.35
CA THR A 166 18.36 -22.76 41.03
C THR A 166 19.40 -23.86 40.83
N SER A 167 18.97 -25.10 41.05
CA SER A 167 19.72 -26.29 40.67
C SER A 167 19.80 -26.37 39.14
N GLY A 168 21.00 -26.21 38.62
CA GLY A 168 21.31 -26.51 37.23
C GLY A 168 21.15 -28.00 36.97
N ARG A 169 20.07 -28.40 36.29
CA ARG A 169 19.95 -29.71 35.65
C ARG A 169 20.33 -29.57 34.18
N GLY A 170 21.60 -29.83 33.91
CA GLY A 170 22.10 -30.05 32.55
C GLY A 170 21.33 -31.18 31.88
N ARG A 171 20.74 -30.89 30.72
CA ARG A 171 20.20 -31.93 29.83
C ARG A 171 21.33 -32.39 28.92
N LYS A 172 21.73 -33.64 29.15
CA LYS A 172 22.63 -34.46 28.35
C LYS A 172 22.15 -34.44 26.88
N ARG A 173 23.01 -34.02 25.96
CA ARG A 173 22.84 -34.30 24.52
C ARG A 173 23.02 -35.80 24.34
N THR A 174 21.95 -36.50 23.97
CA THR A 174 22.03 -37.86 23.44
C THR A 174 22.16 -37.77 21.93
N ASN A 175 23.31 -38.16 21.41
CA ASN A 175 23.47 -38.51 20.00
C ASN A 175 22.73 -39.83 19.77
N ASN A 176 21.95 -39.91 18.69
CA ASN A 176 21.33 -41.14 18.20
C ASN A 176 22.01 -41.52 16.87
N PRO A 177 22.14 -42.82 16.54
CA PRO A 177 22.99 -43.33 15.46
C PRO A 177 22.44 -43.07 14.06
#